data_AF-A0AA39CWF5-F1
#
_entry.id   AF-A0AA39CWF5-F1
#
_cell.length_a   1.000
_cell.length_b   1.000
_cell.length_c   1.000
_cell.angle_alpha   90.00
_cell.angle_beta   90.00
_cell.angle_gamma   90.00
#
_symmetry.space_group_name_H-M   'P 1'
#
loop_
_entity.id
_entity.type
_entity.pdbx_description
1 polymer ?
#
loop_
_entity_poly.entity_id
_entity_poly.type
_entity_poly.pdbx_seq_one_letter_code
_entity_poly.pdbx_strand_id
1 'polypeptide(L)'
;MLVDYSDSNSETDEPSPGESPGQRKRKASDHEPKNKVDSRRPPPLPTSFHTLYATNVRTAASDDPTLHAGRTRQVPHVVGNWPTHVYLEWHPPKQELAMLDDVIEHARPSNDIGRSMHSFLRSELGALQPLHISLSAPLVLKTDQKGPFQKSVCSEVHKRRVSVFTVRVTGLAWVANHDGSRYFLVLRLGRPRNDELNKLLSACNAVARRLGLAELYANKGTCVDKVDLSEQLERSDMTDAFHISIAWALQEPDKQAKEQLGKLNDLKPIDIGFSELKLKLGNVVVDIPFEGP
;
A
#
# COMPACT_ATOMS: atom_id res chain seq x y z
N MET A 1 29.08 -29.31 18.38
CA MET A 1 28.88 -29.06 19.82
C MET A 1 27.38 -29.03 20.04
N LEU A 2 26.87 -30.13 20.60
CA LEU A 2 25.47 -30.38 20.91
C LEU A 2 25.30 -29.99 22.37
N VAL A 3 24.29 -29.18 22.70
CA VAL A 3 24.09 -28.68 24.06
C VAL A 3 23.11 -29.61 24.76
N ASP A 4 23.61 -30.38 25.72
CA ASP A 4 22.81 -31.26 26.59
C ASP A 4 22.02 -30.42 27.60
N TYR A 5 20.74 -30.74 27.76
CA TYR A 5 19.91 -30.20 28.84
C TYR A 5 20.05 -31.13 30.06
N SER A 6 20.49 -30.57 31.18
CA SER A 6 20.48 -31.26 32.47
C SER A 6 19.06 -31.45 32.97
N ASP A 7 18.60 -32.71 32.97
CA ASP A 7 17.46 -33.17 33.75
C ASP A 7 17.79 -33.06 35.25
N SER A 8 16.98 -32.30 35.99
CA SER A 8 17.03 -32.26 37.46
C SER A 8 15.86 -33.08 38.02
N ASN A 9 16.16 -34.33 38.38
CA ASN A 9 15.45 -35.16 39.36
C ASN A 9 15.52 -34.45 40.75
N SER A 10 14.68 -34.64 41.77
CA SER A 10 13.79 -35.75 42.18
C SER A 10 13.19 -35.41 43.57
N GLU A 11 11.97 -35.87 43.87
CA GLU A 11 11.54 -36.32 45.22
C GLU A 11 10.62 -37.55 45.00
N THR A 12 11.19 -38.77 44.97
CA THR A 12 11.18 -39.79 46.03
C THR A 12 9.78 -40.25 46.49
N ASP A 13 9.28 -41.31 45.85
CA ASP A 13 8.27 -42.22 46.41
C ASP A 13 8.94 -43.58 46.62
N GLU A 14 8.95 -44.06 47.87
CA GLU A 14 9.35 -45.42 48.25
C GLU A 14 8.11 -46.31 48.41
N PRO A 15 8.24 -47.64 48.23
CA PRO A 15 7.17 -48.52 47.74
C PRO A 15 6.52 -49.37 48.84
N SER A 16 5.34 -49.95 48.57
CA SER A 16 4.94 -51.30 49.02
C SER A 16 3.56 -51.74 48.49
N PRO A 17 3.30 -53.06 48.37
CA PRO A 17 2.71 -53.66 47.18
C PRO A 17 1.34 -54.34 47.42
N GLY A 18 0.56 -54.53 46.35
CA GLY A 18 -0.64 -55.37 46.41
C GLY A 18 -1.38 -55.50 45.09
N GLU A 19 -0.98 -56.51 44.32
CA GLU A 19 -1.84 -57.36 43.47
C GLU A 19 -2.69 -56.73 42.35
N SER A 20 -2.32 -57.07 41.11
CA SER A 20 -3.24 -57.19 39.95
C SER A 20 -4.07 -58.48 40.07
N PRO A 21 -5.01 -58.83 39.16
CA PRO A 21 -5.62 -58.08 38.06
C PRO A 21 -7.15 -58.26 37.97
N GLY A 22 -7.87 -57.39 37.24
CA GLY A 22 -9.30 -57.63 37.01
C GLY A 22 -9.90 -56.79 35.88
N GLN A 23 -10.13 -57.43 34.73
CA GLN A 23 -10.98 -56.90 33.66
C GLN A 23 -12.35 -56.47 34.20
N ARG A 24 -12.85 -55.28 33.81
CA ARG A 24 -14.29 -55.02 33.62
C ARG A 24 -14.58 -53.69 32.92
N LYS A 25 -15.20 -53.79 31.74
CA LYS A 25 -15.96 -52.74 31.05
C LYS A 25 -16.95 -52.04 32.00
N ARG A 26 -16.95 -50.70 32.05
CA ARG A 26 -18.12 -49.80 32.26
C ARG A 26 -17.79 -48.44 31.62
N LYS A 27 -18.30 -48.16 30.42
CA LYS A 27 -19.55 -47.44 30.08
C LYS A 27 -19.59 -46.01 30.67
N ALA A 28 -19.67 -45.07 29.75
CA ALA A 28 -19.59 -43.62 29.90
C ALA A 28 -20.52 -43.04 30.98
N SER A 29 -19.99 -42.03 31.68
CA SER A 29 -20.78 -40.94 32.25
C SER A 29 -20.28 -39.64 31.63
N ASP A 30 -21.17 -39.09 30.81
CA ASP A 30 -21.09 -37.85 30.08
C ASP A 30 -21.16 -36.66 31.05
N HIS A 31 -20.03 -36.01 31.30
CA HIS A 31 -20.02 -34.69 31.92
C HIS A 31 -18.93 -33.83 31.27
N GLU A 32 -19.35 -33.15 30.19
CA GLU A 32 -18.68 -31.99 29.64
C GLU A 32 -18.48 -30.90 30.71
N PRO A 33 -17.25 -30.40 30.93
CA PRO A 33 -17.08 -29.01 31.30
C PRO A 33 -17.16 -28.17 30.02
N LYS A 34 -18.27 -27.42 29.89
CA LYS A 34 -18.49 -26.40 28.85
C LYS A 34 -17.49 -25.24 29.00
N ASN A 35 -16.23 -25.44 28.63
CA ASN A 35 -15.35 -24.33 28.32
C ASN A 35 -15.47 -24.05 26.81
N LYS A 36 -16.36 -23.11 26.49
CA LYS A 36 -16.39 -22.44 25.19
C LYS A 36 -15.03 -21.76 25.01
N VAL A 37 -14.12 -22.41 24.28
CA VAL A 37 -12.94 -21.75 23.74
C VAL A 37 -13.49 -20.73 22.75
N ASP A 38 -13.52 -19.48 23.19
CA ASP A 38 -13.85 -18.33 22.38
C ASP A 38 -12.93 -18.37 21.16
N SER A 39 -13.45 -18.72 19.99
CA SER A 39 -12.73 -18.70 18.72
C SER A 39 -12.50 -17.24 18.31
N ARG A 40 -11.80 -16.48 19.15
CA ARG A 40 -11.45 -15.09 18.89
C ARG A 40 -10.41 -15.12 17.78
N ARG A 41 -10.78 -14.49 16.67
CA ARG A 41 -9.82 -14.19 15.60
C ARG A 41 -8.60 -13.52 16.24
N PRO A 42 -7.38 -13.88 15.82
CA PRO A 42 -6.18 -13.22 16.32
C PRO A 42 -6.29 -11.71 16.08
N PRO A 43 -5.67 -10.89 16.95
CA PRO A 43 -5.64 -9.45 16.75
C PRO A 43 -5.04 -9.12 15.38
N PRO A 44 -5.45 -8.00 14.76
CA PRO A 44 -4.88 -7.59 13.48
C PRO A 44 -3.37 -7.37 13.64
N LEU A 45 -2.62 -7.65 12.57
CA LEU A 45 -1.19 -7.39 12.52
C LEU A 45 -0.94 -5.89 12.75
N PRO A 46 0.11 -5.51 13.51
CA PRO A 46 0.52 -4.11 13.63
C PRO A 46 0.82 -3.53 12.25
N THR A 47 0.42 -2.28 11.98
CA THR A 47 0.67 -1.63 10.67
C THR A 47 2.17 -1.56 10.35
N SER A 48 3.01 -1.36 11.37
CA SER A 48 4.47 -1.34 11.25
C SER A 48 5.09 -2.66 10.76
N PHE A 49 4.39 -3.79 10.87
CA PHE A 49 4.87 -5.08 10.36
C PHE A 49 5.09 -5.06 8.85
N HIS A 50 4.19 -4.41 8.11
CA HIS A 50 4.28 -4.28 6.66
C HIS A 50 5.46 -3.40 6.23
N THR A 51 5.76 -2.38 7.03
CA THR A 51 6.87 -1.44 6.81
C THR A 51 8.24 -2.15 6.84
N LEU A 52 8.41 -3.18 7.68
CA LEU A 52 9.67 -3.94 7.80
C LEU A 52 10.06 -4.66 6.51
N TYR A 53 9.08 -5.07 5.71
CA TYR A 53 9.27 -5.84 4.49
C TYR A 53 8.87 -5.07 3.22
N ALA A 54 8.62 -3.76 3.35
CA ALA A 54 8.20 -2.91 2.23
C ALA A 54 9.27 -2.72 1.14
N THR A 55 10.53 -3.09 1.43
CA THR A 55 11.63 -2.97 0.47
C THR A 55 12.42 -4.26 0.37
N ASN A 56 12.73 -4.65 -0.87
CA ASN A 56 13.55 -5.82 -1.13
C ASN A 56 15.01 -5.53 -0.80
N VAL A 57 15.66 -6.47 -0.11
CA VAL A 57 17.11 -6.46 0.06
C VAL A 57 17.74 -6.70 -1.32
N ARG A 58 18.54 -5.76 -1.81
CA ARG A 58 19.23 -5.93 -3.11
C ARG A 58 20.26 -7.04 -3.00
N THR A 59 20.17 -8.01 -3.91
CA THR A 59 21.16 -9.08 -4.08
C THR A 59 22.21 -8.77 -5.16
N ALA A 60 22.01 -7.73 -5.98
CA ALA A 60 22.94 -7.33 -7.04
C ALA A 60 23.00 -5.80 -7.26
N ALA A 61 24.12 -5.33 -7.83
CA ALA A 61 24.41 -3.91 -8.09
C ALA A 61 23.92 -3.42 -9.48
N SER A 62 23.59 -4.33 -10.40
CA SER A 62 23.15 -4.01 -11.77
C SER A 62 21.67 -4.33 -11.97
N ASP A 63 20.97 -3.47 -12.71
CA ASP A 63 19.54 -3.61 -13.03
C ASP A 63 19.40 -4.43 -14.33
N ASP A 64 18.60 -5.50 -14.31
CA ASP A 64 18.25 -6.27 -15.51
C ASP A 64 16.87 -5.80 -16.03
N PRO A 65 16.79 -5.13 -17.20
CA PRO A 65 15.52 -4.64 -17.76
C PRO A 65 14.50 -5.74 -18.05
N THR A 66 14.96 -6.99 -18.25
CA THR A 66 14.09 -8.13 -18.54
C THR A 66 13.33 -8.60 -17.30
N LEU A 67 13.87 -8.35 -16.10
CA LEU A 67 13.22 -8.59 -14.80
C LEU A 67 12.18 -7.52 -14.43
N HIS A 68 11.99 -6.51 -15.28
CA HIS A 68 11.10 -5.40 -14.98
C HIS A 68 10.12 -5.10 -16.12
N ALA A 69 9.78 -6.10 -16.93
CA ALA A 69 8.87 -5.94 -18.09
C ALA A 69 9.29 -4.76 -18.99
N GLY A 70 10.60 -4.62 -19.25
CA GLY A 70 11.16 -3.53 -20.05
C GLY A 70 11.32 -2.19 -19.32
N ARG A 71 11.14 -2.11 -17.99
CA ARG A 71 11.50 -0.90 -17.23
C ARG A 71 13.02 -0.82 -17.11
N THR A 72 13.61 0.13 -17.82
CA THR A 72 14.92 0.67 -17.48
C THR A 72 14.72 1.79 -16.45
N ARG A 73 15.48 1.79 -15.35
CA ARG A 73 15.45 2.93 -14.42
C ARG A 73 15.81 4.21 -15.17
N GLN A 74 14.91 5.20 -15.13
CA GLN A 74 15.16 6.52 -15.71
C GLN A 74 16.30 7.27 -15.00
N VAL A 75 16.63 6.89 -13.75
CA VAL A 75 17.75 7.46 -12.99
C VAL A 75 18.60 6.32 -12.42
N PRO A 76 19.87 6.19 -12.84
CA PRO A 76 20.83 5.27 -12.22
C PRO A 76 20.94 5.56 -10.72
N HIS A 77 21.20 4.54 -9.92
CA HIS A 77 21.47 4.78 -8.50
C HIS A 77 22.80 5.54 -8.34
N VAL A 78 22.70 6.84 -8.09
CA VAL A 78 23.85 7.68 -7.73
C VAL A 78 23.97 7.67 -6.22
N VAL A 79 25.14 7.30 -5.70
CA VAL A 79 25.40 7.34 -4.25
C VAL A 79 25.11 8.75 -3.73
N GLY A 80 24.29 8.83 -2.68
CA GLY A 80 23.85 10.09 -2.12
C GLY A 80 22.51 10.60 -2.65
N ASN A 81 21.96 9.97 -3.70
CA ASN A 81 20.60 10.23 -4.19
C ASN A 81 19.63 9.16 -3.66
N TRP A 82 18.54 9.64 -3.08
CA TRP A 82 17.53 8.82 -2.41
C TRP A 82 16.19 9.01 -3.13
N PRO A 83 15.74 8.01 -3.92
CA PRO A 83 14.40 8.01 -4.47
C PRO A 83 13.38 8.07 -3.33
N THR A 84 12.50 9.07 -3.40
CA THR A 84 11.56 9.38 -2.34
C THR A 84 10.14 9.42 -2.87
N HIS A 85 9.22 8.84 -2.11
CA HIS A 85 7.81 8.78 -2.45
C HIS A 85 6.96 8.86 -1.19
N VAL A 86 6.01 9.78 -1.20
CA VAL A 86 4.98 9.98 -0.17
C VAL A 86 3.65 9.46 -0.72
N TYR A 87 3.01 8.56 0.03
CA TYR A 87 1.79 7.88 -0.41
C TYR A 87 0.93 7.38 0.76
N LEU A 88 -0.33 7.08 0.47
CA LEU A 88 -1.21 6.30 1.34
C LEU A 88 -1.23 4.86 0.88
N GLU A 89 -1.23 3.91 1.81
CA GLU A 89 -1.16 2.48 1.51
C GLU A 89 -2.48 1.78 1.82
N TRP A 90 -2.95 0.93 0.91
CA TRP A 90 -4.16 0.13 1.07
C TRP A 90 -3.84 -1.34 0.80
N HIS A 91 -4.26 -2.20 1.72
CA HIS A 91 -4.23 -3.65 1.56
C HIS A 91 -5.66 -4.13 1.33
N PRO A 92 -6.06 -4.42 0.07
CA PRO A 92 -7.43 -4.81 -0.19
C PRO A 92 -7.76 -6.13 0.54
N PRO A 93 -8.86 -6.21 1.30
CA PRO A 93 -9.35 -7.44 1.89
C PRO A 93 -9.75 -8.45 0.79
N LYS A 94 -9.86 -9.73 1.16
CA LYS A 94 -10.12 -10.83 0.22
C LYS A 94 -11.35 -10.62 -0.68
N GLN A 95 -12.42 -10.04 -0.14
CA GLN A 95 -13.64 -9.76 -0.91
C GLN A 95 -13.41 -8.71 -2.00
N GLU A 96 -12.67 -7.65 -1.67
CA GLU A 96 -12.33 -6.58 -2.60
C GLU A 96 -11.30 -7.07 -3.62
N LEU A 97 -10.33 -7.91 -3.22
CA LEU A 97 -9.38 -8.52 -4.15
C LEU A 97 -10.06 -9.32 -5.26
N ALA A 98 -11.03 -10.18 -4.92
CA ALA A 98 -11.76 -10.96 -5.92
C ALA A 98 -12.52 -10.06 -6.92
N MET A 99 -13.13 -8.98 -6.41
CA MET A 99 -13.79 -7.98 -7.25
C MET A 99 -12.81 -7.25 -8.16
N LEU A 100 -11.63 -6.87 -7.65
CA LEU A 100 -10.60 -6.21 -8.45
C LEU A 100 -10.00 -7.15 -9.50
N ASP A 101 -9.85 -8.45 -9.19
CA ASP A 101 -9.46 -9.47 -10.17
C ASP A 101 -10.49 -9.53 -11.31
N ASP A 102 -11.79 -9.60 -10.99
CA ASP A 102 -12.86 -9.61 -11.99
C ASP A 102 -12.82 -8.34 -12.86
N VAL A 103 -12.64 -7.17 -12.25
CA VAL A 103 -12.52 -5.90 -12.98
C VAL A 103 -11.34 -5.91 -13.94
N ILE A 104 -10.17 -6.37 -13.49
CA ILE A 104 -8.97 -6.47 -14.31
C ILE A 104 -9.22 -7.42 -15.48
N GLU A 105 -9.82 -8.59 -15.25
CA GLU A 105 -10.13 -9.54 -16.32
C GLU A 105 -11.08 -8.96 -17.37
N HIS A 106 -12.14 -8.25 -16.96
CA HIS A 106 -13.10 -7.64 -17.88
C HIS A 106 -12.55 -6.41 -18.62
N ALA A 107 -11.57 -5.72 -18.02
CA ALA A 107 -10.92 -4.56 -18.62
C ALA A 107 -9.78 -4.91 -19.58
N ARG A 108 -9.47 -6.20 -19.77
CA ARG A 108 -8.42 -6.64 -20.71
C ARG A 108 -8.78 -6.23 -22.14
N PRO A 109 -7.84 -5.60 -22.88
CA PRO A 109 -8.04 -5.29 -24.30
C PRO A 109 -8.22 -6.58 -25.13
N SER A 110 -9.14 -6.55 -26.09
CA SER A 110 -9.44 -7.72 -26.95
C SER A 110 -8.25 -8.17 -27.80
N ASN A 111 -7.32 -7.26 -28.10
CA ASN A 111 -6.11 -7.52 -28.88
C ASN A 111 -4.93 -8.03 -28.03
N ASP A 112 -5.15 -8.36 -26.76
CA ASP A 112 -4.10 -8.88 -25.90
C ASP A 112 -3.79 -10.35 -26.24
N ILE A 113 -2.79 -10.58 -27.12
CA ILE A 113 -2.20 -11.90 -27.41
C ILE A 113 -1.33 -12.36 -26.22
N GLY A 114 -1.87 -12.23 -25.00
CA GLY A 114 -1.42 -12.86 -23.77
C GLY A 114 -0.34 -12.16 -22.95
N ARG A 115 0.00 -10.87 -23.18
CA ARG A 115 1.14 -10.22 -22.49
C ARG A 115 1.07 -8.69 -22.28
N SER A 116 -0.05 -8.01 -22.52
CA SER A 116 -0.07 -6.54 -22.48
C SER A 116 -0.41 -5.96 -21.11
N MET A 117 -1.26 -6.63 -20.32
CA MET A 117 -1.74 -6.08 -19.05
C MET A 117 -1.18 -6.80 -17.81
N HIS A 118 -0.65 -6.01 -16.87
CA HIS A 118 -0.02 -6.46 -15.64
C HIS A 118 -0.81 -5.97 -14.43
N SER A 119 -1.22 -6.89 -13.55
CA SER A 119 -1.92 -6.58 -12.31
C SER A 119 -0.96 -6.07 -11.23
N PHE A 120 -1.42 -5.13 -10.40
CA PHE A 120 -0.73 -4.71 -9.18
C PHE A 120 -1.18 -5.45 -7.93
N LEU A 121 -2.15 -6.36 -8.04
CA LEU A 121 -2.71 -7.04 -6.87
C LEU A 121 -1.77 -8.11 -6.32
N ARG A 122 -0.89 -8.67 -7.16
CA ARG A 122 0.01 -9.79 -6.83
C ARG A 122 1.38 -9.64 -7.47
N SER A 123 2.42 -10.07 -6.76
CA SER A 123 3.77 -10.22 -7.31
C SER A 123 3.84 -11.43 -8.26
N GLU A 124 4.97 -11.58 -8.96
CA GLU A 124 5.22 -12.75 -9.83
C GLU A 124 5.18 -14.09 -9.07
N LEU A 125 5.48 -14.06 -7.77
CA LEU A 125 5.40 -15.23 -6.88
C LEU A 125 4.00 -15.41 -6.27
N GLY A 126 3.01 -14.62 -6.69
CA GLY A 126 1.62 -14.70 -6.23
C GLY A 126 1.35 -14.04 -4.87
N ALA A 127 2.34 -13.37 -4.26
CA ALA A 127 2.14 -12.66 -3.00
C ALA A 127 1.29 -11.41 -3.21
N LEU A 128 0.30 -11.17 -2.35
CA LEU A 128 -0.53 -9.97 -2.41
C LEU A 128 0.32 -8.71 -2.21
N GLN A 129 0.08 -7.69 -3.02
CA GLN A 129 0.79 -6.43 -2.93
C GLN A 129 -0.13 -5.31 -2.42
N PRO A 130 0.40 -4.38 -1.59
CA PRO A 130 -0.34 -3.19 -1.26
C PRO A 130 -0.51 -2.31 -2.49
N LEU A 131 -1.65 -1.64 -2.55
CA LEU A 131 -1.94 -0.58 -3.49
C LEU A 131 -1.74 0.77 -2.80
N HIS A 132 -1.70 1.86 -3.57
CA HIS A 132 -1.44 3.17 -2.98
C HIS A 132 -2.09 4.33 -3.72
N ILE A 133 -2.22 5.45 -2.99
CA ILE A 133 -2.53 6.78 -3.51
C ILE A 133 -1.26 7.63 -3.44
N SER A 134 -0.77 8.11 -4.58
CA SER A 134 0.41 8.99 -4.60
C SER A 134 0.08 10.40 -4.13
N LEU A 135 0.94 10.95 -3.27
CA LEU A 135 0.85 12.31 -2.71
C LEU A 135 2.09 13.17 -3.01
N SER A 136 3.04 12.63 -3.77
CA SER A 136 4.21 13.33 -4.29
C SER A 136 4.54 12.86 -5.70
N ALA A 137 5.21 13.70 -6.47
CA ALA A 137 5.89 13.28 -7.69
C ALA A 137 7.04 12.32 -7.34
N PRO A 138 7.62 11.58 -8.29
CA PRO A 138 8.87 10.88 -8.05
C PRO A 138 9.97 11.87 -7.65
N LEU A 139 10.40 11.85 -6.39
CA LEU A 139 11.41 12.78 -5.86
C LEU A 139 12.77 12.09 -5.76
N VAL A 140 13.85 12.89 -5.87
CA VAL A 140 15.22 12.43 -5.60
C VAL A 140 15.84 13.38 -4.59
N LEU A 141 15.97 12.93 -3.35
CA LEU A 141 16.59 13.70 -2.27
C LEU A 141 18.08 13.41 -2.19
N LYS A 142 18.87 14.43 -1.83
CA LYS A 142 20.24 14.21 -1.37
C LYS A 142 20.25 13.70 0.08
N THR A 143 21.36 13.05 0.49
CA THR A 143 21.50 12.48 1.85
C THR A 143 21.21 13.50 2.95
N ASP A 144 21.72 14.72 2.81
CA ASP A 144 21.52 15.84 3.75
C ASP A 144 20.07 16.36 3.79
N GLN A 145 19.29 16.14 2.72
CA GLN A 145 17.89 16.56 2.63
C GLN A 145 16.91 15.58 3.30
N LYS A 146 17.29 14.31 3.53
CA LYS A 146 16.39 13.27 4.08
C LYS A 146 15.73 13.64 5.40
N GLY A 147 16.56 13.98 6.40
CA GLY A 147 16.10 14.33 7.74
C GLY A 147 15.21 15.58 7.74
N PRO A 148 15.66 16.70 7.13
CA PRO A 148 14.84 17.90 6.97
C PRO A 148 13.52 17.65 6.24
N PHE A 149 13.51 16.83 5.18
CA PHE A 149 12.29 16.51 4.44
C PHE A 149 11.29 15.74 5.30
N GLN A 150 11.72 14.65 5.95
CA GLN A 150 10.85 13.86 6.82
C GLN A 150 10.23 14.71 7.94
N LYS A 151 11.05 15.52 8.63
CA LYS A 151 10.57 16.43 9.68
C LYS A 151 9.56 17.43 9.15
N SER A 152 9.81 17.98 7.96
CA SER A 152 8.94 18.97 7.33
C SER A 152 7.59 18.37 6.91
N VAL A 153 7.60 17.17 6.31
CA VAL A 153 6.35 16.45 5.96
C VAL A 153 5.52 16.17 7.22
N CYS A 154 6.14 15.62 8.27
CA CYS A 154 5.45 15.37 9.53
C CYS A 154 4.85 16.65 10.13
N SER A 155 5.63 17.73 10.16
CA SER A 155 5.17 19.03 10.68
C SER A 155 4.02 19.63 9.87
N GLU A 156 4.06 19.58 8.54
CA GLU A 156 2.99 20.13 7.70
C GLU A 156 1.71 19.29 7.77
N VAL A 157 1.82 17.96 7.86
CA VAL A 157 0.66 17.07 8.07
C VAL A 157 -0.03 17.38 9.40
N HIS A 158 0.75 17.51 10.49
CA HIS A 158 0.22 17.86 11.81
C HIS A 158 -0.39 19.28 11.81
N LYS A 159 0.28 20.26 11.21
CA LYS A 159 -0.21 21.64 11.09
C LYS A 159 -1.56 21.72 10.37
N ARG A 160 -1.79 20.86 9.36
CA ARG A 160 -3.05 20.78 8.62
C ARG A 160 -4.14 19.94 9.30
N ARG A 161 -3.86 19.37 10.49
CA ARG A 161 -4.80 18.60 11.32
C ARG A 161 -5.48 17.49 10.53
N VAL A 162 -4.67 16.66 9.87
CA VAL A 162 -5.18 15.49 9.16
C VAL A 162 -5.47 14.40 10.19
N SER A 163 -6.74 14.04 10.31
CA SER A 163 -7.22 12.91 11.13
C SER A 163 -7.37 11.65 10.29
N VAL A 164 -7.58 10.50 10.94
CA VAL A 164 -8.03 9.27 10.27
C VAL A 164 -9.27 9.55 9.42
N PHE A 165 -9.30 9.03 8.18
CA PHE A 165 -10.38 9.30 7.23
C PHE A 165 -10.65 8.11 6.32
N THR A 166 -11.80 8.16 5.64
CA THR A 166 -12.23 7.16 4.67
C THR A 166 -12.44 7.81 3.31
N VAL A 167 -12.02 7.13 2.25
CA VAL A 167 -12.20 7.54 0.86
C VAL A 167 -13.05 6.51 0.14
N ARG A 168 -14.07 6.98 -0.58
CA ARG A 168 -14.93 6.13 -1.39
C ARG A 168 -14.39 6.01 -2.81
N VAL A 169 -14.38 4.79 -3.36
CA VAL A 169 -14.19 4.57 -4.80
C VAL A 169 -15.44 5.02 -5.55
N THR A 170 -15.27 5.90 -6.54
CA THR A 170 -16.37 6.51 -7.30
C THR A 170 -16.51 5.96 -8.72
N GLY A 171 -15.53 5.19 -9.18
CA GLY A 171 -15.58 4.55 -10.49
C GLY A 171 -14.21 4.10 -10.95
N LEU A 172 -14.13 3.76 -12.23
CA LEU A 172 -12.92 3.28 -12.86
C LEU A 172 -12.50 4.19 -14.02
N ALA A 173 -11.20 4.26 -14.29
CA ALA A 173 -10.68 4.96 -15.46
C ALA A 173 -9.39 4.34 -15.97
N TRP A 174 -9.12 4.60 -17.25
CA TRP A 174 -7.79 4.44 -17.82
C TRP A 174 -7.09 5.79 -17.86
N VAL A 175 -5.88 5.87 -17.31
CA VAL A 175 -5.05 7.09 -17.32
C VAL A 175 -3.67 6.79 -17.90
N ALA A 176 -3.11 7.71 -18.65
CA ALA A 176 -1.74 7.59 -19.15
C ALA A 176 -0.75 8.15 -18.12
N ASN A 177 0.47 7.61 -18.13
CA ASN A 177 1.58 8.26 -17.44
C ASN A 177 2.01 9.55 -18.18
N HIS A 178 2.88 10.35 -17.57
CA HIS A 178 3.25 11.67 -18.09
C HIS A 178 3.79 11.67 -19.54
N ASP A 179 4.48 10.62 -19.98
CA ASP A 179 5.04 10.53 -21.34
C ASP A 179 4.20 9.67 -22.30
N GLY A 180 3.04 9.16 -21.87
CA GLY A 180 2.15 8.33 -22.69
C GLY A 180 2.70 6.95 -23.05
N SER A 181 3.78 6.49 -22.42
CA SER A 181 4.36 5.16 -22.66
C SER A 181 3.67 4.03 -21.89
N ARG A 182 2.86 4.36 -20.89
CA ARG A 182 2.12 3.39 -20.07
C ARG A 182 0.74 3.89 -19.71
N TYR A 183 -0.20 2.97 -19.70
CA TYR A 183 -1.60 3.21 -19.36
C TYR A 183 -1.94 2.42 -18.10
N PHE A 184 -2.62 3.05 -17.16
CA PHE A 184 -2.98 2.48 -15.88
C PHE A 184 -4.50 2.35 -15.78
N LEU A 185 -4.97 1.19 -15.36
CA LEU A 185 -6.34 1.00 -14.92
C LEU A 185 -6.40 1.42 -13.46
N VAL A 186 -7.27 2.37 -13.14
CA VAL A 186 -7.29 3.01 -11.83
C VAL A 186 -8.68 3.08 -11.24
N LEU A 187 -8.75 3.00 -9.91
CA LEU A 187 -9.92 3.34 -9.12
C LEU A 187 -9.92 4.86 -8.91
N ARG A 188 -10.98 5.53 -9.36
CA ARG A 188 -11.22 6.94 -9.07
C ARG A 188 -11.73 7.09 -7.66
N LEU A 189 -11.33 8.17 -7.02
CA LEU A 189 -11.62 8.43 -5.62
C LEU A 189 -12.54 9.63 -5.48
N GLY A 190 -13.47 9.53 -4.54
CA GLY A 190 -14.31 10.64 -4.14
C GLY A 190 -13.59 11.56 -3.16
N ARG A 191 -14.11 12.78 -3.01
CA ARG A 191 -13.63 13.73 -2.01
C ARG A 191 -13.97 13.20 -0.61
N PRO A 192 -12.98 12.99 0.29
CA PRO A 192 -13.27 12.61 1.65
C PRO A 192 -13.91 13.78 2.43
N ARG A 193 -14.61 13.47 3.53
CA ARG A 193 -15.51 14.41 4.22
C ARG A 193 -14.86 15.72 4.63
N ASN A 194 -13.60 15.70 5.09
CA ASN A 194 -12.89 16.91 5.50
C ASN A 194 -11.71 17.23 4.59
N ASP A 195 -11.77 16.78 3.34
CA ASP A 195 -10.81 17.10 2.28
C ASP A 195 -9.37 16.67 2.57
N GLU A 196 -9.21 15.55 3.29
CA GLU A 196 -7.93 15.06 3.79
C GLU A 196 -6.93 14.81 2.66
N LEU A 197 -7.37 14.33 1.49
CA LEU A 197 -6.48 14.12 0.34
C LEU A 197 -5.86 15.42 -0.18
N ASN A 198 -6.65 16.47 -0.37
CA ASN A 198 -6.13 17.77 -0.80
C ASN A 198 -5.25 18.41 0.29
N LYS A 199 -5.60 18.27 1.58
CA LYS A 199 -4.74 18.71 2.70
C LYS A 199 -3.37 18.02 2.66
N LEU A 200 -3.35 16.71 2.46
CA LEU A 200 -2.12 15.92 2.38
C LEU A 200 -1.29 16.29 1.15
N LEU A 201 -1.91 16.41 -0.02
CA LEU A 201 -1.25 16.85 -1.24
C LEU A 201 -0.60 18.23 -1.05
N SER A 202 -1.35 19.16 -0.48
CA SER A 202 -0.89 20.53 -0.23
C SER A 202 0.26 20.56 0.78
N ALA A 203 0.21 19.76 1.86
CA ALA A 203 1.34 19.59 2.78
C ALA A 203 2.60 19.07 2.04
N CYS A 204 2.45 18.02 1.23
CA CYS A 204 3.57 17.42 0.51
C CYS A 204 4.18 18.37 -0.53
N ASN A 205 3.32 19.05 -1.30
CA ASN A 205 3.75 20.03 -2.31
C ASN A 205 4.43 21.25 -1.68
N ALA A 206 3.95 21.74 -0.53
CA ALA A 206 4.60 22.82 0.20
C ALA A 206 6.04 22.46 0.63
N VAL A 207 6.26 21.22 1.09
CA VAL A 207 7.61 20.75 1.45
C VAL A 207 8.48 20.55 0.20
N ALA A 208 7.94 19.93 -0.86
CA ALA A 208 8.65 19.74 -2.11
C ALA A 208 9.13 21.08 -2.69
N ARG A 209 8.24 22.08 -2.74
CA ARG A 209 8.53 23.43 -3.21
C ARG A 209 9.62 24.12 -2.41
N ARG A 210 9.59 24.03 -1.07
CA ARG A 210 10.60 24.63 -0.18
C ARG A 210 12.01 24.08 -0.46
N LEU A 211 12.10 22.84 -0.94
CA LEU A 211 13.36 22.20 -1.31
C LEU A 211 13.67 22.28 -2.81
N GLY A 212 12.87 23.00 -3.60
CA GLY A 212 13.04 23.11 -5.06
C GLY A 212 12.79 21.80 -5.81
N LEU A 213 11.96 20.92 -5.27
CA LEU A 213 11.59 19.64 -5.87
C LEU A 213 10.30 19.75 -6.68
N ALA A 214 10.04 18.77 -7.54
CA ALA A 214 8.82 18.71 -8.33
C ALA A 214 7.58 18.48 -7.46
N GLU A 215 6.53 19.26 -7.73
CA GLU A 215 5.22 19.13 -7.08
C GLU A 215 4.34 18.13 -7.85
N LEU A 216 3.48 17.40 -7.13
CA LEU A 216 2.52 16.49 -7.75
C LEU A 216 1.30 17.28 -8.25
N TYR A 217 0.85 16.95 -9.46
CA TYR A 217 -0.30 17.57 -10.14
C TYR A 217 -0.20 19.10 -10.36
N ALA A 218 1.00 19.68 -10.23
CA ALA A 218 1.22 21.05 -10.66
C ALA A 218 1.11 21.12 -12.20
N ASN A 219 0.07 21.78 -12.72
CA ASN A 219 -0.07 22.03 -14.14
C ASN A 219 1.16 22.80 -14.64
N LYS A 220 1.90 22.24 -15.60
CA LYS A 220 2.88 22.99 -16.40
C LYS A 220 2.12 23.90 -17.36
N GLY A 221 1.51 24.95 -16.84
CA GLY A 221 0.67 25.88 -17.60
C GLY A 221 0.93 27.31 -17.17
N THR A 222 1.60 28.06 -18.04
CA THR A 222 1.83 29.51 -18.02
C THR A 222 2.75 30.09 -16.95
N CYS A 223 3.82 30.69 -17.45
CA CYS A 223 4.59 31.75 -16.82
C CYS A 223 3.67 32.91 -16.38
N VAL A 224 3.18 32.86 -15.16
CA VAL A 224 2.62 34.01 -14.43
C VAL A 224 3.31 34.03 -13.07
N ASP A 225 3.43 35.21 -12.46
CA ASP A 225 4.29 35.48 -11.32
C ASP A 225 4.20 34.43 -10.19
N LYS A 226 5.36 33.85 -9.84
CA LYS A 226 5.52 32.68 -8.93
C LYS A 226 4.88 32.83 -7.55
N VAL A 227 4.51 34.04 -7.15
CA VAL A 227 3.96 34.34 -5.82
C VAL A 227 2.45 34.04 -5.78
N ASP A 228 1.71 34.42 -6.82
CA ASP A 228 0.24 34.33 -6.86
C ASP A 228 -0.27 32.92 -7.20
N LEU A 229 0.49 32.16 -8.00
CA LEU A 229 0.20 30.74 -8.27
C LEU A 229 0.35 29.85 -7.03
N SER A 230 1.13 30.28 -6.02
CA SER A 230 1.35 29.46 -4.83
C SER A 230 0.10 29.33 -3.97
N GLU A 231 -0.61 30.43 -3.77
CA GLU A 231 -1.85 30.48 -3.01
C GLU A 231 -3.04 29.90 -3.81
N GLN A 232 -3.03 30.03 -5.14
CA GLN A 232 -4.05 29.44 -5.99
C GLN A 232 -3.93 27.90 -6.07
N LEU A 233 -2.72 27.35 -6.16
CA LEU A 233 -2.50 25.90 -6.21
C LEU A 233 -2.73 25.23 -4.84
N GLU A 234 -2.52 25.95 -3.73
CA GLU A 234 -2.93 25.51 -2.39
C GLU A 234 -4.47 25.37 -2.24
N ARG A 235 -5.24 26.02 -3.13
CA ARG A 235 -6.71 26.09 -3.09
C ARG A 235 -7.41 25.31 -4.21
N SER A 236 -6.69 24.84 -5.22
CA SER A 236 -7.28 24.05 -6.29
C SER A 236 -7.66 22.66 -5.78
N ASP A 237 -8.93 22.29 -5.94
CA ASP A 237 -9.40 20.94 -5.63
C ASP A 237 -8.85 19.96 -6.68
N MET A 238 -8.02 19.02 -6.23
CA MET A 238 -7.41 17.98 -7.06
C MET A 238 -8.06 16.61 -6.85
N THR A 239 -9.29 16.56 -6.31
CA THR A 239 -10.02 15.31 -6.03
C THR A 239 -9.99 14.35 -7.23
N ASP A 240 -10.29 14.87 -8.43
CA ASP A 240 -10.36 14.07 -9.66
C ASP A 240 -9.02 13.48 -10.12
N ALA A 241 -7.89 14.00 -9.61
CA ALA A 241 -6.57 13.51 -9.94
C ALA A 241 -6.16 12.32 -9.06
N PHE A 242 -6.70 12.18 -7.84
CA PHE A 242 -6.34 11.07 -6.96
C PHE A 242 -6.94 9.76 -7.44
N HIS A 243 -6.11 8.72 -7.44
CA HIS A 243 -6.49 7.41 -7.91
C HIS A 243 -5.62 6.32 -7.28
N ILE A 244 -6.12 5.08 -7.32
CA ILE A 244 -5.36 3.88 -6.96
C ILE A 244 -5.18 3.06 -8.23
N SER A 245 -3.94 2.84 -8.66
CA SER A 245 -3.67 1.98 -9.83
C SER A 245 -3.80 0.52 -9.45
N ILE A 246 -4.60 -0.25 -10.20
CA ILE A 246 -4.84 -1.68 -9.98
C ILE A 246 -4.21 -2.57 -11.06
N ALA A 247 -3.99 -2.04 -12.26
CA ALA A 247 -3.26 -2.69 -13.33
C ALA A 247 -2.61 -1.66 -14.26
N TRP A 248 -1.71 -2.13 -15.14
CA TRP A 248 -1.12 -1.29 -16.18
C TRP A 248 -0.88 -2.06 -17.48
N ALA A 249 -0.84 -1.35 -18.60
CA ALA A 249 -0.54 -1.86 -19.92
C ALA A 249 0.41 -0.95 -20.69
N LEU A 250 1.14 -1.50 -21.67
CA LEU A 250 2.01 -0.75 -22.57
C LEU A 250 1.24 -0.04 -23.68
N GLN A 251 0.12 -0.62 -24.10
CA GLN A 251 -0.69 -0.11 -25.21
C GLN A 251 -1.90 0.65 -24.67
N GLU A 252 -2.34 1.66 -25.42
CA GLU A 252 -3.57 2.35 -25.10
C GLU A 252 -4.76 1.37 -25.16
N PRO A 253 -5.61 1.33 -24.13
CA PRO A 253 -6.85 0.57 -24.16
C PRO A 253 -7.74 0.99 -25.33
N ASP A 254 -8.24 0.01 -26.07
CA ASP A 254 -9.18 0.25 -27.17
C ASP A 254 -10.53 0.79 -26.67
N LYS A 255 -11.37 1.24 -27.61
CA LYS A 255 -12.70 1.79 -27.27
C LYS A 255 -13.56 0.76 -26.54
N GLN A 256 -13.46 -0.52 -26.91
CA GLN A 256 -14.22 -1.58 -26.29
C GLN A 256 -13.84 -1.73 -24.81
N ALA A 257 -12.56 -1.78 -24.47
CA ALA A 257 -12.08 -1.85 -23.08
C ALA A 257 -12.56 -0.64 -22.26
N LYS A 258 -12.55 0.57 -22.84
CA LYS A 258 -13.10 1.78 -22.21
C LYS A 258 -14.62 1.71 -22.01
N GLU A 259 -15.37 1.15 -22.96
CA GLU A 259 -16.82 0.96 -22.86
C GLU A 259 -17.22 -0.13 -21.86
N GLN A 260 -16.48 -1.24 -21.79
CA GLN A 260 -16.70 -2.29 -20.79
C GLN A 260 -16.49 -1.76 -19.38
N LEU A 261 -15.55 -0.83 -19.20
CA LEU A 261 -15.34 -0.16 -17.92
C LEU A 261 -16.56 0.63 -17.45
N GLY A 262 -17.27 1.28 -18.38
CA GLY A 262 -18.51 1.99 -18.09
C GLY A 262 -19.60 1.08 -17.52
N LYS A 263 -19.65 -0.19 -17.94
CA LYS A 263 -20.58 -1.21 -17.42
C LYS A 263 -20.18 -1.75 -16.03
N LEU A 264 -18.91 -1.60 -15.68
CA LEU A 264 -18.37 -2.00 -14.39
C LEU A 264 -18.51 -0.90 -13.33
N ASN A 265 -18.97 0.31 -13.67
CA ASN A 265 -19.13 1.39 -12.69
C ASN A 265 -20.17 1.09 -11.58
N ASP A 266 -20.94 0.01 -11.70
CA ASP A 266 -21.83 -0.52 -10.66
C ASP A 266 -21.12 -1.41 -9.63
N LEU A 267 -19.79 -1.28 -9.48
CA LEU A 267 -19.05 -1.94 -8.39
C LEU A 267 -19.74 -1.63 -7.06
N LYS A 268 -19.79 -2.64 -6.18
CA LYS A 268 -20.23 -2.41 -4.81
C LYS A 268 -19.34 -1.29 -4.22
N PRO A 269 -19.93 -0.34 -3.47
CA PRO A 269 -19.15 0.74 -2.88
C PRO A 269 -17.97 0.19 -2.08
N ILE A 270 -16.76 0.61 -2.44
CA ILE A 270 -15.53 0.31 -1.70
C ILE A 270 -15.18 1.58 -0.93
N ASP A 271 -15.14 1.45 0.39
CA ASP A 271 -14.75 2.51 1.32
C ASP A 271 -13.40 2.13 1.96
N ILE A 272 -12.39 2.94 1.73
CA ILE A 272 -11.00 2.67 2.11
C ILE A 272 -10.59 3.60 3.24
N GLY A 273 -10.26 3.05 4.40
CA GLY A 273 -9.79 3.81 5.57
C GLY A 273 -8.28 4.00 5.59
N PHE A 274 -7.83 5.20 5.97
CA PHE A 274 -6.41 5.53 6.12
C PHE A 274 -6.17 6.17 7.49
N SER A 275 -5.19 5.63 8.22
CA SER A 275 -4.79 6.09 9.57
C SER A 275 -3.36 6.63 9.63
N GLU A 276 -2.60 6.52 8.55
CA GLU A 276 -1.21 6.93 8.48
C GLU A 276 -0.79 7.27 7.04
N LEU A 277 0.25 8.08 6.94
CA LEU A 277 0.95 8.42 5.70
C LEU A 277 2.27 7.63 5.64
N LYS A 278 2.58 7.08 4.47
CA LYS A 278 3.86 6.41 4.22
C LYS A 278 4.85 7.37 3.55
N LEU A 279 6.06 7.43 4.09
CA LEU A 279 7.19 8.13 3.49
C LEU A 279 8.31 7.11 3.18
N LYS A 280 8.50 6.80 1.90
CA LYS A 280 9.61 5.98 1.43
C LYS A 280 10.82 6.86 1.11
N LEU A 281 11.97 6.52 1.70
CA LEU A 281 13.28 7.15 1.54
C LEU A 281 14.30 6.09 1.12
N GLY A 282 14.44 5.86 -0.18
CA GLY A 282 15.24 4.77 -0.73
C GLY A 282 14.67 3.41 -0.33
N ASN A 283 15.40 2.68 0.54
CA ASN A 283 15.01 1.37 1.06
C ASN A 283 14.38 1.42 2.47
N VAL A 284 14.12 2.61 3.00
CA VAL A 284 13.45 2.75 4.30
C VAL A 284 12.05 3.32 4.07
N VAL A 285 11.05 2.78 4.75
CA VAL A 285 9.70 3.35 4.81
C VAL A 285 9.46 3.82 6.25
N VAL A 286 8.91 5.01 6.38
CA VAL A 286 8.57 5.66 7.65
C VAL A 286 7.06 5.89 7.68
N ASP A 287 6.44 5.50 8.79
CA ASP A 287 5.01 5.69 9.03
C ASP A 287 4.79 7.01 9.79
N ILE A 288 3.91 7.86 9.28
CA ILE A 288 3.51 9.12 9.90
C ILE A 288 2.03 8.99 10.27
N PRO A 289 1.71 8.65 11.53
CA PRO A 289 0.33 8.44 11.95
C PRO A 289 -0.47 9.75 11.90
N PHE A 290 -1.75 9.63 11.55
CA PHE A 290 -2.71 10.73 11.64
C PHE A 290 -3.23 10.88 13.07
N GLU A 291 -3.79 12.05 13.36
CA GLU A 291 -4.45 12.26 14.64
C GLU A 291 -5.66 11.31 14.76
N GLY A 292 -5.78 10.66 15.91
CA GLY A 292 -6.97 9.87 16.24
C GLY A 292 -8.22 10.75 16.36
N PRO A 293 -9.42 10.14 16.25
CA PRO A 293 -10.66 10.84 16.54
C PRO A 293 -10.72 11.37 17.99
#